data_AF-A0A423LT73-F1
#
_entry.id   AF-A0A423LT73-F1
#
_cell.length_a   1.000
_cell.length_b   1.000
_cell.length_c   1.000
_cell.angle_alpha   90.00
_cell.angle_beta   90.00
_cell.angle_gamma   90.00
#
_symmetry.space_group_name_H-M   'P 1'
#
loop_
_entity.id
_entity.type
_entity.pdbx_description
1 polymer ?
#
loop_
_entity_poly.entity_id
_entity_poly.type
_entity_poly.pdbx_seq_one_letter_code
_entity_poly.pdbx_strand_id
1 'polypeptide(L)' 'MNRPYSLSEDEFHKLERAQESITLMSILFGEVQRSTTYTPQMIASFLDALGEDISVVIQSMIHEVKNDRFESRGASHVQ' A
#
# COMPACT_ATOMS: atom_id res chain seq x y z
N MET A 1 -8.68 14.82 -10.41
CA MET A 1 -8.13 13.47 -10.20
C MET A 1 -9.07 12.76 -9.23
N ASN A 2 -9.82 11.76 -9.68
CA ASN A 2 -10.54 10.86 -8.79
C ASN A 2 -9.48 10.06 -8.03
N ARG A 3 -9.32 10.30 -6.72
CA ARG A 3 -8.47 9.45 -5.87
C ARG A 3 -9.34 8.27 -5.44
N PRO A 4 -9.20 7.07 -6.05
CA PRO A 4 -9.87 5.90 -5.49
C PRO A 4 -9.34 5.70 -4.06
N TYR A 5 -10.25 5.33 -3.15
CA TYR A 5 -9.96 5.05 -1.75
C TYR A 5 -9.64 6.25 -0.85
N SER A 6 -9.92 7.48 -1.29
CA SER A 6 -9.81 8.71 -0.48
C SER A 6 -8.47 8.91 0.24
N LEU A 7 -7.41 8.29 -0.26
CA LEU A 7 -6.07 8.39 0.28
C LEU A 7 -5.59 9.85 0.30
N SER A 8 -4.88 10.21 1.38
CA SER A 8 -4.06 11.41 1.40
C SER A 8 -2.96 11.32 0.32
N GLU A 9 -2.35 12.46 0.00
CA GLU A 9 -1.32 12.53 -1.03
C GLU A 9 -0.11 11.67 -0.68
N ASP A 10 0.31 11.71 0.59
CA ASP A 10 1.42 10.92 1.10
C ASP A 10 1.13 9.41 1.01
N GLU A 11 -0.10 8.98 1.31
CA GLU A 11 -0.51 7.57 1.22
C GLU A 11 -0.60 7.10 -0.23
N PHE A 12 -1.10 7.96 -1.12
CA PHE A 12 -1.12 7.69 -2.55
C PHE A 12 0.30 7.48 -3.09
N HIS A 13 1.25 8.34 -2.72
CA HIS A 13 2.64 8.20 -3.13
C HIS A 13 3.34 6.97 -2.52
N LYS A 14 2.99 6.57 -1.29
CA LYS A 14 3.46 5.30 -0.71
C LYS A 14 2.94 4.10 -1.50
N LEU A 15 1.67 4.12 -1.90
CA LEU A 15 1.08 3.05 -2.72
C LEU A 15 1.71 2.98 -4.11
N GLU A 16 1.93 4.13 -4.76
CA GLU A 16 2.60 4.24 -6.05
C GLU A 16 4.04 3.70 -5.96
N ARG A 17 4.80 4.10 -4.93
CA ARG A 17 6.15 3.58 -4.68
C ARG A 17 6.17 2.07 -4.46
N ALA A 18 5.23 1.53 -3.70
CA ALA A 18 5.11 0.09 -3.48
C ALA A 18 4.86 -0.66 -4.80
N GLN A 19 3.96 -0.13 -5.65
CA GLN A 19 3.69 -0.69 -6.97
C GLN A 19 4.94 -0.67 -7.87
N GLU A 20 5.62 0.47 -7.98
CA GLU A 20 6.85 0.60 -8.79
C GLU A 20 7.94 -0.35 -8.31
N SER A 21 8.10 -0.48 -6.99
CA SER A 21 9.11 -1.34 -6.38
C SER A 21 8.83 -2.83 -6.65
N ILE A 22 7.56 -3.26 -6.62
CA ILE A 22 7.15 -4.61 -7.01
C ILE A 22 7.45 -4.87 -8.49
N THR A 23 7.14 -3.92 -9.37
CA THR A 23 7.41 -4.04 -10.80
C THR A 23 8.91 -4.19 -11.05
N LEU A 24 9.74 -3.36 -10.41
CA LEU A 24 11.19 -3.43 -10.53
C LEU A 24 11.74 -4.78 -10.04
N MET A 25 11.29 -5.26 -8.88
CA MET A 25 11.71 -6.57 -8.38
C MET A 25 11.27 -7.72 -9.28
N SER A 26 10.08 -7.64 -9.88
CA SER A 26 9.59 -8.66 -10.82
C SER A 26 10.45 -8.73 -12.09
N ILE A 27 10.87 -7.57 -12.62
CA ILE A 27 11.82 -7.49 -13.74
C ILE A 27 13.16 -8.09 -13.33
N LEU A 28 13.68 -7.68 -12.17
CA LEU A 28 14.96 -8.14 -11.67
C LEU A 28 14.98 -9.63 -11.37
N PHE A 29 13.89 -10.24 -10.90
CA PHE A 29 13.78 -11.69 -10.79
C PHE A 29 13.66 -12.40 -12.14
N GLY A 30 13.08 -11.74 -13.16
CA GLY A 30 12.96 -12.28 -14.52
C GLY A 30 14.27 -12.21 -15.33
N GLU A 31 15.05 -11.15 -15.17
CA GLU A 31 16.30 -10.92 -15.92
C GLU A 31 17.49 -11.67 -15.31
N VAL A 32 17.46 -11.91 -14.00
CA VAL A 32 18.55 -12.58 -13.30
C VAL A 32 18.43 -14.10 -13.44
N GLN A 33 19.06 -14.64 -14.48
CA GLN A 33 19.18 -16.09 -14.69
C GLN A 33 20.18 -16.78 -13.72
N ARG A 34 20.78 -16.06 -12.77
CA ARG A 34 21.81 -16.60 -11.85
C ARG A 34 21.33 -16.62 -10.41
N SER A 35 21.43 -17.80 -9.79
CA SER A 35 20.97 -18.11 -8.43
C SER A 35 21.65 -17.34 -7.29
N THR A 36 22.63 -16.47 -7.57
CA THR A 36 23.50 -15.87 -6.54
C THR A 36 23.37 -14.35 -6.40
N THR A 37 22.50 -13.69 -7.18
CA THR A 37 22.45 -12.21 -7.20
C THR A 37 21.71 -11.62 -6.00
N TYR A 38 20.70 -12.31 -5.48
CA TYR A 38 19.91 -11.86 -4.33
C TYR A 38 20.05 -12.85 -3.19
N THR A 39 20.53 -12.37 -2.05
CA THR A 39 20.54 -13.17 -0.84
C THR A 39 19.12 -13.25 -0.25
N PRO A 40 18.77 -14.31 0.47
CA PRO A 40 17.49 -14.38 1.19
C PRO A 40 17.26 -13.19 2.11
N GLN A 41 18.32 -12.65 2.73
CA GLN A 41 18.24 -11.47 3.58
C GLN A 41 17.83 -10.21 2.81
N MET A 42 18.35 -9.99 1.60
CA MET A 42 17.95 -8.86 0.76
C MET A 42 16.47 -8.94 0.38
N ILE A 43 15.99 -10.14 0.05
CA ILE A 43 14.58 -10.36 -0.28
C ILE A 43 13.70 -10.10 0.94
N ALA A 44 14.09 -10.61 2.11
CA ALA A 44 13.37 -10.36 3.36
C ALA A 44 13.28 -8.86 3.69
N SER A 45 14.40 -8.12 3.61
CA SER A 45 14.41 -6.68 3.86
C SER A 45 13.55 -5.89 2.87
N PHE A 46 13.50 -6.31 1.61
CA PHE A 46 12.59 -5.73 0.63
C PHE A 46 11.11 -5.96 1.00
N LEU A 47 10.76 -7.19 1.37
CA LEU A 47 9.40 -7.55 1.76
C LEU A 47 8.95 -6.84 3.04
N ASP A 48 9.85 -6.64 4.00
CA ASP A 48 9.57 -5.89 5.23
C ASP A 48 9.22 -4.42 4.91
N ALA A 49 10.06 -3.74 4.11
CA ALA A 49 9.81 -2.36 3.70
C ALA A 49 8.50 -2.21 2.89
N LEU A 50 8.24 -3.14 1.98
CA LEU A 50 6.99 -3.17 1.20
C LEU A 50 5.77 -3.38 2.12
N GLY A 51 5.91 -4.25 3.12
CA GLY A 51 4.87 -4.52 4.11
C GLY A 51 4.52 -3.29 4.95
N GLU A 52 5.51 -2.49 5.34
CA GLU A 52 5.29 -1.22 6.06
C GLU A 52 4.52 -0.22 5.21
N ASP A 53 4.94 0.01 3.96
CA ASP A 53 4.28 0.97 3.05
C ASP A 53 2.83 0.58 2.77
N ILE A 54 2.56 -0.70 2.50
CA ILE A 54 1.19 -1.20 2.27
C ILE A 54 0.36 -1.16 3.56
N SER A 55 0.94 -1.47 4.71
CA SER A 55 0.22 -1.46 5.99
C SER A 55 -0.30 -0.07 6.34
N VAL A 56 0.49 0.97 6.07
CA VAL A 56 0.06 2.36 6.25
C VAL A 56 -1.18 2.65 5.39
N VAL A 57 -1.13 2.30 4.11
CA VAL A 57 -2.25 2.54 3.18
C VAL A 57 -3.51 1.79 3.61
N ILE A 58 -3.39 0.52 4.03
CA ILE A 58 -4.52 -0.28 4.52
C ILE A 58 -5.13 0.33 5.79
N GLN A 59 -4.29 0.76 6.73
CA GLN A 59 -4.76 1.37 7.99
C GLN A 59 -5.54 2.65 7.71
N SER A 60 -5.11 3.46 6.74
CA SER A 60 -5.79 4.69 6.37
C SER A 60 -7.18 4.42 5.78
N MET A 61 -7.30 3.44 4.88
CA MET A 61 -8.61 3.01 4.37
C MET A 61 -9.54 2.50 5.49
N ILE A 62 -9.01 1.77 6.47
CA ILE A 62 -9.80 1.27 7.61
C ILE A 62 -10.30 2.42 8.50
N HIS A 63 -9.46 3.43 8.75
CA HIS A 63 -9.86 4.61 9.53
C HIS A 63 -10.97 5.40 8.82
N GLU A 64 -10.86 5.54 7.50
CA GLU A 64 -11.84 6.27 6.72
C GLU A 64 -13.19 5.55 6.62
N VAL A 65 -13.17 4.23 6.40
CA VAL A 65 -14.40 3.39 6.45
C VAL A 65 -15.09 3.47 7.82
N LYS A 66 -14.33 3.65 8.92
CA LYS A 66 -14.93 3.87 10.24
C LYS A 66 -15.61 5.24 10.30
N ASN A 67 -14.97 6.30 9.81
CA ASN A 67 -15.54 7.66 9.82
C ASN A 67 -16.85 7.73 9.02
N ASP A 68 -16.90 7.16 7.81
CA ASP A 68 -18.10 7.11 6.97
C ASP A 68 -19.29 6.41 7.67
N ARG A 69 -19.01 5.34 8.44
CA ARG A 69 -20.06 4.62 9.20
C ARG A 69 -20.59 5.43 10.39
N PHE A 70 -19.75 6.27 11.00
CA PHE A 70 -20.18 7.12 12.11
C PHE A 70 -20.99 8.33 11.60
N GLU A 71 -20.59 8.95 10.48
CA GLU A 71 -21.35 10.05 9.87
C GLU A 71 -22.71 9.58 9.32
N SER A 72 -22.76 8.41 8.65
CA SER A 72 -24.02 7.84 8.16
C SER A 72 -25.02 7.50 9.27
N ARG A 73 -24.55 7.19 10.48
CA ARG A 73 -25.44 6.94 11.64
C ARG A 73 -25.94 8.22 12.30
N GLY A 74 -25.19 9.32 12.23
CA GLY A 74 -25.61 10.63 12.73
C GLY A 74 -26.67 11.30 11.84
N ALA A 75 -26.62 11.07 10.54
CA ALA A 75 -27.58 11.64 9.58
C ALA A 75 -28.98 10.99 9.62
N SER A 76 -29.11 9.79 10.20
CA SER A 76 -30.37 9.03 10.19
C SER A 76 -31.29 9.30 11.39
N HIS A 77 -30.95 10.22 12.30
CA HIS A 77 -31.75 10.51 13.51
C HIS A 77 -32.33 11.93 13.57
N VAL A 78 -32.41 12.62 12.43
CA VAL A 78 -33.12 13.90 12.31
C VAL A 78 -34.08 13.84 11.12
N GLN A 79 -35.20 13.13 11.29
CA GLN A 79 -36.49 13.43 10.64
C GLN A 79 -37.61 12.63 11.28
#